data_AF-A0A355SFD0-F1
#
_entry.id   AF-A0A355SFD0-F1
#
_cell.length_a   1.000
_cell.length_b   1.000
_cell.length_c   1.000
_cell.angle_alpha   90.00
_cell.angle_beta   90.00
_cell.angle_gamma   90.00
#
_symmetry.space_group_name_H-M   'P 1'
#
loop_
_entity.id
_entity.type
_entity.pdbx_description
1 polymer ?
#
loop_
_entity_poly.entity_id
_entity_poly.type
_entity_poly.pdbx_seq_one_letter_code
_entity_poly.pdbx_strand_id
1 'polypeptide(L)'
;EPKYDLKEGEIQDYKNDLLNVDNLVITPHLGASTREAQENVGISVAKEVIEALNGSMVENAINLPSIGKGEFEVIRPFMILAEKLGKIYYQISRKHVN
;
A
#
# COMPACT_ATOMS: atom_id res chain seq x y z
N GLU A 1 -11.86 -13.93 5.23
CA GLU A 1 -10.77 -13.46 4.34
C GLU A 1 -9.55 -14.35 4.50
N PRO A 2 -8.65 -14.41 3.51
CA PRO A 2 -7.38 -15.09 3.66
C PRO A 2 -6.59 -14.51 4.84
N LYS A 3 -5.90 -15.36 5.60
CA LYS A 3 -4.94 -14.90 6.61
C LYS A 3 -3.60 -14.71 5.93
N TYR A 4 -3.07 -13.50 5.97
CA TYR A 4 -1.81 -13.13 5.30
C TYR A 4 -0.58 -13.25 6.22
N ASP A 5 -0.81 -13.59 7.49
CA ASP A 5 0.18 -13.72 8.57
C ASP A 5 0.43 -15.17 8.99
N LEU A 6 -0.03 -16.14 8.19
CA LEU A 6 0.17 -17.57 8.46
C LEU A 6 1.65 -17.92 8.46
N LYS A 7 2.07 -18.70 9.46
CA LYS A 7 3.43 -19.23 9.51
C LYS A 7 3.58 -20.39 8.52
N GLU A 8 4.81 -20.66 8.12
CA GLU A 8 5.13 -21.79 7.26
C GLU A 8 4.61 -23.11 7.86
N GLY A 9 3.79 -23.82 7.11
CA GLY A 9 3.12 -25.07 7.54
C GLY A 9 1.74 -24.89 8.18
N GLU A 10 1.28 -23.66 8.43
CA GLU A 10 -0.09 -23.41 8.89
C GLU A 10 -1.08 -23.42 7.72
N ILE A 11 -2.20 -24.13 7.89
CA ILE A 11 -3.29 -24.18 6.91
C ILE A 11 -4.41 -23.27 7.42
N GLN A 12 -4.96 -22.48 6.52
CA GLN A 12 -6.14 -21.68 6.84
C GLN A 12 -7.39 -22.55 7.00
N ASP A 13 -8.01 -22.50 8.17
CA ASP A 13 -9.34 -23.05 8.41
C ASP A 13 -10.41 -21.98 8.21
N TYR A 14 -11.48 -22.34 7.49
CA TYR A 14 -12.62 -21.48 7.17
C TYR A 14 -13.91 -21.92 7.88
N LYS A 15 -13.85 -22.84 8.85
CA LYS A 15 -15.00 -23.26 9.66
C LYS A 15 -15.68 -22.07 10.35
N ASN A 16 -17.00 -22.02 10.20
CA ASN A 16 -17.86 -21.03 10.85
C ASN A 16 -19.27 -21.61 10.99
N ASP A 17 -19.89 -21.46 12.16
CA ASP A 17 -21.22 -22.01 12.45
C ASP A 17 -22.31 -21.44 11.53
N LEU A 18 -22.13 -20.21 11.05
CA LEU A 18 -23.04 -19.53 10.12
C LEU A 18 -23.16 -20.26 8.77
N LEU A 19 -22.18 -21.09 8.40
CA LEU A 19 -22.24 -21.90 7.18
C LEU A 19 -23.36 -22.95 7.21
N ASN A 20 -23.91 -23.27 8.38
CA ASN A 20 -24.96 -24.27 8.56
C ASN A 20 -26.38 -23.66 8.68
N VAL A 21 -26.55 -22.37 8.42
CA VAL A 21 -27.82 -21.66 8.61
C VAL A 21 -28.57 -21.53 7.28
N ASP A 22 -29.71 -22.21 7.13
CA ASP A 22 -30.45 -22.33 5.86
C ASP A 22 -30.97 -21.00 5.29
N ASN A 23 -31.22 -20.00 6.14
CA ASN A 23 -31.77 -18.70 5.74
C ASN A 23 -30.71 -17.60 5.61
N LEU A 24 -29.44 -17.97 5.44
CA LEU A 24 -28.32 -17.05 5.29
C LEU A 24 -27.57 -17.29 3.97
N VAL A 25 -27.46 -16.26 3.14
CA VAL A 25 -26.61 -16.30 1.93
C VAL A 25 -25.22 -15.81 2.29
N ILE A 26 -24.22 -16.64 2.01
CA ILE A 26 -22.80 -16.34 2.27
C ILE A 26 -22.08 -16.28 0.93
N THR A 27 -21.29 -15.22 0.73
CA THR A 27 -20.41 -15.08 -0.43
C THR A 27 -18.95 -15.04 0.04
N PRO A 28 -18.04 -15.80 -0.59
CA PRO A 28 -16.64 -15.85 -0.15
C PRO A 28 -15.86 -14.61 -0.62
N HIS A 29 -16.18 -13.45 -0.05
CA HIS A 29 -15.58 -12.15 -0.40
C HIS A 29 -15.58 -11.87 -1.91
N LEU A 30 -16.67 -12.21 -2.61
CA LEU A 30 -16.78 -12.04 -4.06
C LEU A 30 -17.21 -10.63 -4.49
N GLY A 31 -17.33 -9.68 -3.56
CA GLY A 31 -17.87 -8.34 -3.83
C GLY A 31 -17.12 -7.57 -4.93
N ALA A 32 -15.80 -7.75 -5.01
CA ALA A 32 -14.94 -7.16 -6.04
C ALA A 32 -14.37 -8.21 -7.03
N SER A 33 -14.86 -9.44 -6.99
CA SER A 33 -14.41 -10.54 -7.86
C SER A 33 -15.12 -10.52 -9.21
N THR A 34 -15.13 -9.37 -9.87
CA THR A 34 -15.65 -9.18 -11.23
C THR A 34 -14.52 -8.79 -12.17
N ARG A 35 -14.68 -9.10 -13.46
CA ARG A 35 -13.67 -8.75 -14.47
C ARG A 35 -13.49 -7.23 -14.54
N GLU A 36 -14.60 -6.50 -14.47
CA GLU A 36 -14.65 -5.05 -14.54
C GLU A 36 -13.93 -4.40 -13.35
N ALA A 37 -14.09 -4.96 -12.14
CA ALA A 37 -13.37 -4.48 -10.96
C ALA A 37 -11.86 -4.72 -11.07
N GLN A 38 -11.45 -5.92 -11.52
CA GLN A 38 -10.03 -6.24 -11.71
C GLN A 38 -9.38 -5.38 -12.80
N GLU A 39 -10.07 -5.09 -13.90
CA GLU A 39 -9.59 -4.19 -14.95
C GLU A 39 -9.39 -2.76 -14.42
N ASN A 40 -10.39 -2.22 -13.71
CA ASN A 40 -10.31 -0.88 -13.13
C ASN A 40 -9.17 -0.75 -12.11
N VAL A 41 -9.03 -1.72 -11.20
CA VAL A 41 -7.95 -1.76 -10.21
C VAL A 41 -6.59 -1.90 -10.91
N GLY A 42 -6.49 -2.79 -11.89
CA GLY A 42 -5.25 -2.99 -12.65
C GLY A 42 -4.78 -1.71 -13.35
N ILE A 43 -5.70 -0.98 -13.99
CA ILE A 43 -5.40 0.31 -14.63
C ILE A 43 -4.98 1.36 -13.60
N SER A 44 -5.68 1.44 -12.45
CA SER A 44 -5.36 2.41 -11.39
C SER A 44 -3.96 2.18 -10.83
N VAL A 45 -3.66 0.93 -10.45
CA VAL A 45 -2.35 0.56 -9.89
C VAL A 45 -1.25 0.79 -10.93
N ALA A 46 -1.46 0.43 -12.20
CA ALA A 46 -0.48 0.67 -13.25
C ALA A 46 -0.14 2.16 -13.42
N LYS A 47 -1.15 3.04 -13.37
CA LYS A 47 -0.94 4.50 -13.42
C LYS A 47 -0.17 4.99 -12.20
N GLU A 48 -0.52 4.54 -11.00
CA GLU A 48 0.17 4.91 -9.76
C GLU A 48 1.64 4.47 -9.75
N VAL A 49 1.94 3.28 -10.28
CA VAL A 49 3.33 2.82 -10.44
C VAL A 49 4.10 3.72 -11.41
N ILE A 50 3.50 4.14 -12.52
CA ILE A 50 4.13 5.08 -13.46
C ILE A 50 4.42 6.42 -12.78
N GLU A 51 3.45 6.97 -12.04
CA GLU A 51 3.65 8.22 -11.28
C GLU A 51 4.78 8.08 -10.25
N ALA A 52 4.82 6.96 -9.51
CA ALA A 52 5.87 6.68 -8.54
C ALA A 52 7.27 6.66 -9.19
N LEU A 53 7.41 5.98 -10.33
CA LEU A 53 8.68 5.88 -11.05
C LEU A 53 9.15 7.22 -11.65
N ASN A 54 8.20 8.08 -12.02
CA ASN A 54 8.50 9.44 -12.48
C ASN A 54 8.81 10.41 -11.33
N GLY A 55 8.69 9.98 -10.07
CA GLY A 55 8.88 10.84 -8.90
C GLY A 55 7.74 11.85 -8.69
N SER A 56 6.58 11.58 -9.29
CA SER A 56 5.33 12.30 -9.05
C SER A 56 4.68 11.85 -7.74
N MET A 57 3.67 12.61 -7.30
CA MET A 57 2.82 12.21 -6.19
C MET A 57 1.95 11.01 -6.57
N VAL A 58 1.95 9.99 -5.71
CA VAL A 58 1.03 8.84 -5.80
C VAL A 58 -0.18 9.13 -4.95
N GLU A 59 -1.34 9.34 -5.59
CA GLU A 59 -2.57 9.81 -4.94
C GLU A 59 -3.08 8.85 -3.86
N ASN A 60 -2.97 7.54 -4.09
CA ASN A 60 -3.46 6.51 -3.18
C ASN A 60 -2.33 5.81 -2.38
N ALA A 61 -1.20 6.50 -2.15
CA ALA A 61 -0.10 5.94 -1.37
C ALA A 61 -0.52 5.67 0.09
N ILE A 62 -0.54 4.40 0.49
CA ILE A 62 -1.02 3.96 1.82
C ILE A 62 -0.08 4.31 2.97
N ASN A 63 1.17 4.62 2.67
CA ASN A 63 2.24 4.89 3.64
C ASN A 63 2.68 6.36 3.66
N LEU A 64 1.96 7.23 2.95
CA LEU A 64 2.19 8.66 2.94
C LEU A 64 0.99 9.40 3.52
N PRO A 65 1.20 10.57 4.13
CA PRO A 65 0.07 11.43 4.49
C PRO A 65 -0.72 11.79 3.23
N SER A 66 -2.04 11.81 3.36
CA SER A 66 -2.91 12.30 2.29
C SER A 66 -2.71 13.81 2.18
N ILE A 67 -2.05 14.23 1.11
CA ILE A 67 -1.70 15.63 0.83
C ILE A 67 -2.47 16.05 -0.43
N GLY A 68 -3.15 17.19 -0.39
CA GLY A 68 -3.84 17.71 -1.57
C GLY A 68 -2.85 18.08 -2.68
N LYS A 69 -3.26 17.98 -3.96
CA LYS A 69 -2.40 18.28 -5.12
C LYS A 69 -1.72 19.66 -5.03
N GLY A 70 -2.42 20.68 -4.51
CA GLY A 70 -1.87 22.02 -4.32
C GLY A 70 -0.88 22.14 -3.15
N GLU A 71 -1.03 21.31 -2.11
CA GLU A 71 -0.16 21.31 -0.93
C GLU A 71 1.15 20.57 -1.20
N PHE A 72 1.13 19.57 -2.09
CA PHE A 72 2.33 18.81 -2.45
C PHE A 72 3.42 19.69 -3.03
N GLU A 73 3.07 20.60 -3.94
CA GLU A 73 4.04 21.51 -4.56
C GLU A 73 4.73 22.42 -3.54
N VAL A 74 4.02 22.77 -2.46
CA VAL A 74 4.58 23.56 -1.36
C VAL A 74 5.49 22.70 -0.48
N ILE A 75 5.12 21.45 -0.20
CA ILE A 75 5.84 20.55 0.71
C ILE A 75 7.06 19.90 0.04
N ARG A 76 7.00 19.63 -1.27
CA ARG A 76 8.02 18.89 -2.04
C ARG A 76 9.44 19.43 -1.87
N PRO A 77 9.71 20.76 -1.94
CA PRO A 77 11.06 21.29 -1.72
C PRO A 77 11.61 20.96 -0.32
N PHE A 78 10.76 20.95 0.70
CA PHE A 78 11.15 20.63 2.07
C PHE A 78 11.42 19.14 2.26
N MET A 79 10.66 18.27 1.59
CA MET A 79 10.95 16.82 1.58
C MET A 79 12.33 16.53 0.98
N ILE A 80 12.66 17.17 -0.15
CA ILE A 80 13.97 17.05 -0.80
C ILE A 80 15.09 17.55 0.13
N LEU A 81 14.85 18.67 0.84
CA LEU A 81 15.81 19.19 1.81
C LEU A 81 16.01 18.21 2.98
N ALA A 82 14.93 17.67 3.55
CA ALA A 82 14.99 16.71 4.64
C ALA A 82 15.76 15.44 4.23
N GLU A 83 15.54 14.93 3.02
CA GLU A 83 16.30 13.80 2.46
C GLU A 83 17.80 14.11 2.39
N LYS A 84 18.18 15.28 1.87
CA LYS A 84 19.59 15.71 1.79
C LYS A 84 20.22 15.84 3.18
N LEU A 85 19.50 16.46 4.13
CA LEU A 85 19.97 16.59 5.51
C LEU A 85 20.17 15.22 6.17
N GLY A 86 19.25 14.28 5.97
CA GLY A 86 19.39 12.90 6.44
C GLY A 86 20.61 12.19 5.84
N LYS A 87 20.86 12.36 4.53
CA LYS A 87 22.06 11.84 3.85
C LYS A 87 23.35 12.43 4.41
N ILE A 88 23.38 13.72 4.70
CA ILE A 88 24.55 14.38 5.32
C ILE A 88 24.76 13.85 6.74
N TYR A 89 23.70 13.80 7.55
CA TYR A 89 23.75 13.27 8.91
C TYR A 89 24.26 11.83 8.94
N TYR A 90 23.76 10.97 8.04
CA TYR A 90 24.21 9.58 7.93
C TYR A 90 25.70 9.45 7.59
N GLN A 91 26.20 10.29 6.68
CA GLN A 91 27.62 10.30 6.30
C GLN A 91 28.52 10.75 7.45
N ILE A 92 28.10 11.76 8.24
CA ILE A 92 28.87 12.27 9.38
C ILE A 92 28.81 11.31 10.58
N SER A 93 27.67 10.64 10.79
CA SER A 93 27.45 9.74 11.95
C SER A 93 28.06 8.35 11.80
N ARG A 94 28.43 7.92 10.58
CA ARG A 94 29.22 6.70 10.42
C ARG A 94 30.57 6.88 11.12
N LYS A 95 30.87 5.99 12.08
CA LYS A 95 32.21 5.89 12.69
C LYS A 95 33.25 5.86 11.57
N HIS A 96 34.17 6.81 11.58
CA HIS A 96 35.43 6.67 10.85
C HIS A 96 36.11 5.39 11.37
N VAL A 97 36.23 4.39 10.50
CA VAL A 97 37.21 3.33 10.70
C VAL A 97 38.54 3.99 10.32
N ASN A 98 39.27 4.46 11.33
CA ASN A 98 40.70 4.74 11.18
C ASN A 98 41.45 3.43 11.00
#